data_AF-A0A483Z3Y5-F1
#
_entry.id   AF-A0A483Z3Y5-F1
#
_cell.length_a   1.000
_cell.length_b   1.000
_cell.length_c   1.000
_cell.angle_alpha   90.00
_cell.angle_beta   90.00
_cell.angle_gamma   90.00
#
_symmetry.space_group_name_H-M   'P 1'
#
loop_
_entity.id
_entity.type
_entity.pdbx_description
1 polymer ?
#
loop_
_entity_poly.entity_id
_entity_poly.type
_entity_poly.pdbx_seq_one_letter_code
_entity_poly.pdbx_strand_id
1 'polypeptide(L)'
;MSKLSKSLSTLARQAGGSFKTVADRMKIADRMAERMLNLNIQIRDVRHIKTHHVELYIRSRLAESISKRTLQNEMAALRAIFNVAGRSKLADPAHECLSNSALGLSGASRDGTKVAISVVRYLAVFSVIK
;
A
#
# COMPACT_ATOMS: atom_id res chain seq x y z
N MET A 1 5.09 3.94 17.66
CA MET A 1 5.35 4.47 16.31
C MET A 1 6.79 4.96 16.23
N SER A 2 7.58 4.40 15.30
CA SER A 2 8.95 4.86 15.04
C SER A 2 8.96 6.30 14.50
N LYS A 3 10.10 7.00 14.58
CA LYS A 3 10.25 8.35 14.00
C LYS A 3 9.90 8.38 12.50
N LEU A 4 10.25 7.31 11.79
CA LEU A 4 9.91 7.13 10.37
C LEU A 4 8.40 6.99 10.13
N SER A 5 7.71 6.16 10.93
CA SER A 5 6.25 6.00 10.83
C SER A 5 5.52 7.33 11.02
N LYS A 6 5.92 8.13 12.02
CA LYS A 6 5.35 9.48 12.21
C LYS A 6 5.58 10.39 11.00
N SER A 7 6.80 10.41 10.46
CA SER A 7 7.14 11.22 9.29
C SER A 7 6.32 10.82 8.05
N LEU A 8 6.26 9.53 7.73
CA LEU A 8 5.48 9.00 6.61
C LEU A 8 3.98 9.25 6.79
N SER A 9 3.45 9.09 8.01
CA SER A 9 2.04 9.34 8.32
C SER A 9 1.67 10.82 8.20
N THR A 10 2.57 11.76 8.56
CA THR A 10 2.36 13.19 8.31
C THR A 10 2.32 13.51 6.82
N LEU A 11 3.27 12.97 6.05
CA LEU A 11 3.30 13.13 4.59
C LEU A 11 2.07 12.50 3.92
N ALA A 12 1.58 11.38 4.45
CA ALA A 12 0.36 10.75 3.98
C ALA A 12 -0.87 11.65 4.15
N ARG A 13 -0.95 12.43 5.24
CA ARG A 13 -2.02 13.43 5.44
C ARG A 13 -1.86 14.60 4.48
N GLN A 14 -0.64 15.11 4.32
CA GLN A 14 -0.34 16.24 3.43
C GLN A 14 -0.64 15.92 1.96
N ALA A 15 -0.53 14.66 1.54
CA ALA A 15 -0.92 14.22 0.21
C ALA A 15 -2.43 14.32 -0.10
N GLY A 16 -3.26 14.68 0.89
CA GLY A 16 -4.67 15.01 0.70
C GLY A 16 -5.56 13.85 0.26
N GLY A 17 -6.82 14.16 -0.05
CA GLY A 17 -7.87 13.19 -0.42
C GLY A 17 -8.96 13.07 0.66
N SER A 18 -9.92 12.17 0.43
CA SER A 18 -11.00 11.93 1.39
C SER A 18 -10.49 11.31 2.70
N PHE A 19 -11.24 11.48 3.80
CA PHE A 19 -10.89 10.93 5.12
C PHE A 19 -10.49 9.46 5.08
N LYS A 20 -11.25 8.63 4.34
CA LYS A 20 -10.94 7.21 4.16
C LYS A 20 -9.62 6.99 3.42
N THR A 21 -9.38 7.74 2.35
CA THR A 21 -8.15 7.63 1.55
C THR A 21 -6.92 8.00 2.38
N VAL A 22 -7.00 9.07 3.17
CA VAL A 22 -5.92 9.49 4.07
C VAL A 22 -5.67 8.43 5.14
N ALA A 23 -6.72 7.92 5.78
CA ALA A 23 -6.60 6.89 6.80
C ALA A 23 -5.97 5.60 6.24
N ASP A 24 -6.41 5.15 5.06
CA ASP A 24 -5.85 3.96 4.41
C ASP A 24 -4.37 4.18 4.01
N ARG A 25 -4.01 5.38 3.54
CA ARG A 25 -2.62 5.74 3.23
C ARG A 25 -1.73 5.77 4.47
N MET A 26 -2.22 6.30 5.60
CA MET A 26 -1.49 6.28 6.87
C MET A 26 -1.21 4.86 7.35
N LYS A 27 -2.19 3.95 7.24
CA LYS A 27 -1.97 2.53 7.57
C LYS A 27 -0.88 1.89 6.71
N ILE A 28 -0.79 2.27 5.43
CA ILE A 28 0.26 1.79 4.52
C ILE A 28 1.62 2.38 4.92
N ALA A 29 1.68 3.66 5.26
CA ALA A 29 2.88 4.32 5.77
C ALA A 29 3.44 3.65 7.03
N ASP A 30 2.57 3.38 8.01
CA ASP A 30 2.96 2.71 9.25
C ASP A 30 3.45 1.28 8.99
N ARG A 31 2.74 0.54 8.13
CA ARG A 31 3.15 -0.81 7.71
C ARG A 31 4.51 -0.85 7.05
N MET A 32 4.80 0.11 6.15
CA MET A 32 6.09 0.20 5.50
C MET A 32 7.21 0.44 6.52
N ALA A 33 7.01 1.37 7.46
CA ALA A 33 7.98 1.66 8.50
C ALA A 33 8.23 0.45 9.42
N GLU A 34 7.18 -0.27 9.81
CA GLU A 34 7.28 -1.50 10.61
C GLU A 34 8.02 -2.61 9.86
N ARG A 35 7.68 -2.83 8.59
CA ARG A 35 8.35 -3.85 7.77
C ARG A 35 9.83 -3.54 7.58
N MET A 36 10.21 -2.26 7.41
CA MET A 36 11.62 -1.86 7.37
C MET A 36 12.37 -2.23 8.64
N LEU A 37 11.77 -2.00 9.81
CA LEU A 37 12.38 -2.39 11.09
C LEU A 37 12.55 -3.91 11.19
N ASN A 38 11.56 -4.68 10.76
CA ASN A 38 11.65 -6.15 10.79
C ASN A 38 12.70 -6.69 9.81
N LEU A 39 12.99 -5.96 8.73
CA LEU A 39 14.07 -6.25 7.78
C LEU A 39 15.43 -5.69 8.26
N ASN A 40 15.52 -5.26 9.52
CA ASN A 40 16.70 -4.64 10.12
C ASN A 40 17.19 -3.36 9.41
N ILE A 41 16.29 -2.67 8.71
CA ILE A 41 16.58 -1.39 8.04
C ILE A 41 16.22 -0.25 9.00
N GLN A 42 17.23 0.37 9.58
CA GLN A 42 17.07 1.45 10.57
C GLN A 42 17.09 2.84 9.91
N ILE A 43 16.01 3.20 9.23
CA ILE A 43 15.84 4.53 8.64
C ILE A 43 15.00 5.42 9.57
N ARG A 44 15.42 6.67 9.72
CA ARG A 44 14.72 7.66 10.58
C ARG A 44 13.98 8.73 9.78
N ASP A 45 14.34 8.93 8.51
CA ASP A 45 13.85 10.01 7.66
C ASP A 45 13.59 9.48 6.23
N VAL A 46 12.53 9.97 5.60
CA VAL A 46 12.10 9.64 4.24
C VAL A 46 13.17 9.97 3.20
N ARG A 47 14.02 10.97 3.47
CA ARG A 47 15.14 11.35 2.59
C ARG A 47 16.15 10.22 2.38
N HIS A 48 16.29 9.31 3.36
CA HIS A 48 17.21 8.17 3.28
C HIS A 48 16.56 6.91 2.69
N ILE A 49 15.28 6.96 2.32
CA ILE A 49 14.63 5.87 1.59
C ILE A 49 15.21 5.84 0.17
N LYS A 50 15.84 4.72 -0.20
CA LYS A 50 16.35 4.43 -1.53
C LYS A 50 15.42 3.50 -2.28
N THR A 51 15.58 3.41 -3.58
CA THR A 51 14.84 2.51 -4.49
C THR A 51 14.80 1.07 -3.96
N HIS A 52 15.96 0.54 -3.58
CA HIS A 52 16.10 -0.81 -3.02
C HIS A 52 15.24 -1.05 -1.77
N HIS A 53 15.02 -0.03 -0.92
CA HIS A 53 14.20 -0.20 0.28
C HIS A 53 12.71 -0.38 -0.05
N VAL A 54 12.22 0.33 -1.06
CA VAL A 54 10.84 0.19 -1.55
C VAL A 54 10.65 -1.16 -2.25
N GLU A 55 11.63 -1.55 -3.06
CA GLU A 55 11.65 -2.86 -3.71
C GLU A 55 11.63 -4.00 -2.70
N LEU A 56 12.49 -3.96 -1.67
CA LEU A 56 12.53 -4.98 -0.62
C LEU A 56 11.23 -5.05 0.17
N TYR A 57 10.61 -3.91 0.44
CA TYR A 57 9.26 -3.85 1.03
C TYR A 57 8.25 -4.61 0.17
N ILE A 58 8.17 -4.32 -1.13
CA ILE A 58 7.20 -4.99 -2.02
C ILE A 58 7.50 -6.48 -2.17
N ARG A 59 8.77 -6.88 -2.29
CA ARG A 59 9.18 -8.30 -2.34
C ARG A 59 8.77 -9.04 -1.07
N SER A 60 8.96 -8.43 0.10
CA SER A 60 8.54 -9.04 1.37
C SER A 60 7.02 -9.26 1.43
N ARG A 61 6.23 -8.35 0.85
CA ARG A 61 4.77 -8.46 0.81
C ARG A 61 4.29 -9.47 -0.24
N LEU A 62 5.03 -9.63 -1.34
CA LEU A 62 4.78 -10.71 -2.30
C LEU A 62 5.02 -12.09 -1.67
N ALA A 63 6.06 -12.22 -0.84
CA ALA A 63 6.34 -13.46 -0.11
C ALA A 63 5.21 -13.84 0.88
N GLU A 64 4.46 -12.86 1.39
CA GLU A 64 3.28 -13.05 2.24
C GLU A 64 2.02 -13.47 1.45
N SER A 65 2.13 -13.76 0.14
CA SER A 65 0.99 -14.10 -0.74
C SER A 65 -0.12 -13.04 -0.81
N ILE A 66 0.24 -11.77 -0.61
CA ILE A 66 -0.72 -10.65 -0.72
C ILE A 66 -1.14 -10.48 -2.19
N SER A 67 -2.43 -10.17 -2.41
CA SER A 67 -2.94 -9.97 -3.77
C SER A 67 -2.17 -8.86 -4.51
N LYS A 68 -1.87 -9.09 -5.79
CA LYS A 68 -1.23 -8.09 -6.66
C LYS A 68 -2.00 -6.76 -6.67
N ARG A 69 -3.33 -6.81 -6.65
CA ARG A 69 -4.19 -5.60 -6.61
C ARG A 69 -3.99 -4.79 -5.33
N THR A 70 -3.83 -5.45 -4.19
CA THR A 70 -3.51 -4.79 -2.91
C THR A 70 -2.14 -4.12 -2.99
N LEU A 71 -1.13 -4.81 -3.53
CA LEU A 71 0.22 -4.24 -3.68
C LEU A 71 0.27 -3.06 -4.64
N GLN A 72 -0.51 -3.08 -5.73
CA GLN A 72 -0.69 -1.93 -6.60
C GLN A 72 -1.29 -0.72 -5.85
N ASN A 73 -2.27 -0.95 -4.96
CA ASN A 73 -2.81 0.11 -4.11
C ASN A 73 -1.76 0.64 -3.13
N GLU A 74 -0.97 -0.25 -2.53
CA GLU A 74 0.13 0.14 -1.64
C GLU A 74 1.16 1.00 -2.38
N MET A 75 1.58 0.59 -3.58
CA MET A 75 2.50 1.40 -4.39
C MET A 75 1.91 2.76 -4.78
N ALA A 76 0.63 2.82 -5.14
CA ALA A 76 -0.02 4.10 -5.43
C ALA A 76 -0.03 5.04 -4.20
N ALA A 77 -0.29 4.49 -3.01
CA ALA A 77 -0.22 5.23 -1.75
C ALA A 77 1.21 5.71 -1.44
N LEU A 78 2.21 4.86 -1.63
CA LEU A 78 3.63 5.21 -1.42
C LEU A 78 4.11 6.28 -2.40
N ARG A 79 3.73 6.20 -3.68
CA ARG A 79 4.05 7.25 -4.68
C ARG A 79 3.46 8.60 -4.26
N ALA A 80 2.23 8.63 -3.76
CA ALA A 80 1.63 9.87 -3.25
C ALA A 80 2.43 10.46 -2.08
N ILE A 81 2.88 9.62 -1.14
CA ILE A 81 3.72 10.04 -0.01
C ILE A 81 5.06 10.59 -0.51
N PHE A 82 5.72 9.89 -1.43
CA PHE A 82 7.02 10.30 -1.96
C PHE A 82 6.95 11.59 -2.77
N ASN A 83 5.87 11.81 -3.52
CA ASN A 83 5.65 13.08 -4.22
C ASN A 83 5.62 14.26 -3.25
N VAL A 84 4.88 14.16 -2.16
CA VAL A 84 4.82 15.21 -1.13
C VAL A 84 6.16 15.38 -0.41
N ALA A 85 6.90 14.29 -0.23
CA ALA A 85 8.24 14.35 0.35
C ALA A 85 9.31 14.95 -0.59
N GLY A 86 8.94 15.41 -1.80
CA GLY A 86 9.88 15.91 -2.81
C GLY A 86 10.73 14.81 -3.45
N ARG A 87 10.36 13.54 -3.28
CA ARG A 87 11.04 12.36 -3.83
C ARG A 87 10.37 11.90 -5.13
N SER A 88 10.13 12.83 -6.05
CA SER A 88 9.42 12.58 -7.32
C SER A 88 9.99 11.42 -8.14
N LYS A 89 11.32 11.24 -8.13
CA LYS A 89 11.98 10.09 -8.78
C LYS A 89 11.46 8.74 -8.25
N LEU A 90 11.31 8.60 -6.93
CA LEU A 90 10.76 7.35 -6.33
C LEU A 90 9.25 7.21 -6.55
N ALA A 91 8.57 8.33 -6.81
CA ALA A 91 7.15 8.37 -7.06
C ALA A 91 6.78 8.10 -8.52
N ASP A 92 7.77 8.04 -9.42
CA ASP A 92 7.54 7.89 -10.86
C ASP A 92 6.90 6.52 -11.17
N PRO A 93 5.70 6.48 -11.77
CA PRO A 93 5.05 5.24 -12.18
C PRO A 93 5.84 4.46 -13.25
N ALA A 94 6.64 5.14 -14.06
CA ALA A 94 7.45 4.56 -15.14
C ALA A 94 8.89 4.25 -14.72
N HIS A 95 9.20 4.34 -13.42
CA HIS A 95 10.53 4.06 -12.90
C HIS A 95 11.00 2.64 -13.25
N GLU A 96 12.25 2.52 -13.72
CA GLU A 96 12.86 1.27 -14.18
C GLU A 96 12.71 0.11 -13.18
N CYS A 97 13.04 0.34 -11.90
CA CYS A 97 12.90 -0.68 -10.84
C CYS A 97 11.58 -0.66 -10.04
N LEU A 98 10.81 0.44 -10.05
CA LEU A 98 9.64 0.62 -9.15
C LEU A 98 8.30 0.70 -9.89
N SER A 99 8.31 0.53 -11.20
CA SER A 99 7.09 0.36 -11.97
C SER A 99 6.37 -0.92 -11.53
N ASN A 100 5.04 -0.94 -11.68
CA ASN A 100 4.26 -2.14 -11.34
C ASN A 100 4.69 -3.35 -12.19
N SER A 101 5.19 -3.12 -13.40
CA SER A 101 5.74 -4.18 -14.27
C SER A 101 7.05 -4.72 -13.71
N ALA A 102 8.00 -3.83 -13.37
CA ALA A 102 9.31 -4.22 -12.83
C ALA A 102 9.20 -4.97 -11.49
N LEU A 103 8.20 -4.62 -10.67
CA LEU A 103 7.94 -5.27 -9.40
C LEU A 103 7.13 -6.59 -9.53
N GLY A 104 6.82 -7.05 -10.75
CA GLY A 104 6.03 -8.27 -10.97
C GLY A 104 4.55 -8.16 -10.56
N LEU A 105 4.05 -6.93 -10.42
CA LEU A 105 2.68 -6.64 -9.99
C LEU A 105 1.69 -6.49 -11.16
N SER A 106 2.12 -6.78 -12.39
CA SER A 106 1.27 -6.74 -13.59
C SER A 106 0.21 -7.86 -13.61
N GLY A 107 -0.86 -7.64 -14.38
CA GLY A 107 -1.91 -8.63 -14.62
C GLY A 107 -2.99 -8.76 -13.52
N ALA A 108 -3.12 -7.80 -12.61
CA ALA A 108 -4.19 -7.81 -11.62
C ALA A 108 -5.51 -7.32 -12.24
N SER A 109 -6.60 -8.10 -12.08
CA SER A 109 -7.94 -7.70 -12.51
C SER A 109 -8.61 -6.72 -11.54
N ARG A 110 -9.51 -5.88 -12.08
CA ARG A 110 -10.38 -4.98 -11.32
C ARG A 110 -11.78 -5.54 -11.08
N ASP A 111 -12.14 -6.65 -11.72
CA ASP A 111 -13.51 -7.21 -11.68
C ASP A 111 -13.91 -7.72 -10.29
N GLY A 112 -12.93 -7.96 -9.42
CA GLY A 112 -13.18 -8.48 -8.08
C GLY A 112 -13.71 -9.92 -8.10
N THR A 113 -14.00 -10.46 -6.90
CA THR A 113 -14.50 -11.83 -6.72
C THR A 113 -15.89 -11.87 -6.10
N LYS A 114 -16.47 -10.71 -5.79
CA LYS A 114 -17.78 -10.61 -5.15
C LYS A 114 -18.86 -10.84 -6.20
N VAL A 115 -19.67 -11.86 -5.99
CA VAL A 115 -20.85 -12.19 -6.80
C VAL A 115 -22.12 -11.78 -6.06
N ALA A 116 -23.20 -11.54 -6.81
CA ALA A 116 -24.51 -11.26 -6.22
C ALA A 116 -24.96 -12.44 -5.34
N ILE A 117 -25.58 -12.13 -4.20
CA ILE A 117 -26.14 -13.15 -3.31
C ILE A 117 -27.29 -13.88 -4.02
N SER A 118 -27.34 -15.20 -3.94
CA SER A 118 -28.47 -15.96 -4.49
C SER A 118 -29.72 -15.74 -3.64
N VAL A 119 -30.89 -15.81 -4.29
CA VAL A 119 -32.20 -15.65 -3.62
C VAL A 119 -32.37 -16.66 -2.48
N VAL A 120 -31.96 -17.92 -2.70
CA VAL A 120 -31.99 -18.97 -1.67
C VAL A 120 -31.15 -18.59 -0.44
N ARG A 121 -29.94 -18.07 -0.66
CA ARG A 121 -29.05 -17.65 0.43
C ARG A 121 -29.61 -16.43 1.17
N TYR A 122 -30.21 -15.50 0.45
CA TYR A 122 -30.85 -14.33 1.04
C TYR A 122 -32.00 -14.72 1.97
N LEU A 123 -32.93 -15.55 1.50
CA LEU A 123 -34.09 -15.99 2.29
C LEU A 123 -33.67 -16.81 3.51
N ALA A 124 -32.67 -17.69 3.37
CA ALA A 124 -32.13 -18.45 4.48
C ALA A 124 -31.58 -17.54 5.59
N VAL A 125 -30.79 -16.52 5.23
CA VAL A 125 -30.26 -15.56 6.22
C VAL A 125 -31.37 -14.72 6.83
N PHE A 126 -32.33 -14.24 6.02
CA PHE A 126 -33.45 -13.43 6.50
C PHE A 126 -34.31 -14.16 7.54
N SER A 127 -34.51 -15.47 7.37
CA SER A 127 -35.31 -16.28 8.31
C SER A 127 -34.71 -16.41 9.72
N VAL A 128 -33.40 -16.16 9.87
CA VAL A 128 -32.66 -16.25 11.14
C VAL A 128 -32.70 -14.92 11.93
N ILE A 129 -33.10 -13.81 11.29
CA ILE A 129 -33.13 -12.46 11.91
C ILE A 129 -34.44 -12.22 12.68
N LYS A 130 -35.05 -13.27 13.25
CA LYS A 130 -36.21 -13.13 14.15
C LYS A 130 -35.77 -12.84 15.58
#